data_AF-A0A225UFD0-F1
#
_entry.id   AF-A0A225UFD0-F1
#
_cell.length_a   1.000
_cell.length_b   1.000
_cell.length_c   1.000
_cell.angle_alpha   90.00
_cell.angle_beta   90.00
_cell.angle_gamma   90.00
#
_symmetry.space_group_name_H-M   'P 1'
#
loop_
_entity.id
_entity.type
_entity.pdbx_description
1 polymer ?
#
loop_
_entity_poly.entity_id
_entity_poly.type
_entity_poly.pdbx_seq_one_letter_code
_entity_poly.pdbx_strand_id
1 'polypeptide(L)' 'MLSSATRSTAWGVAVEYFRLFPHGDKAPKLLHQFVPESNVQRDFLRATMSPDATDGDVIGVNALMAKWRFYSQSHGDFL' A
#
# COMPACT_ATOMS: atom_id res chain seq x y z
N MET A 1 18.35 -6.06 -8.54
CA MET A 1 18.68 -5.99 -7.10
C MET A 1 18.91 -4.53 -6.74
N LEU A 2 17.97 -3.88 -6.04
CA LEU A 2 18.16 -2.50 -5.58
C LEU A 2 18.90 -2.52 -4.23
N SER A 3 19.93 -1.68 -4.09
CA SER A 3 20.91 -1.72 -2.99
C SER A 3 20.26 -1.53 -1.62
N SER A 4 20.85 -2.16 -0.60
CA SER A 4 20.41 -2.14 0.80
C SER A 4 20.23 -0.74 1.42
N ALA A 5 20.78 0.32 0.81
CA ALA A 5 20.79 1.67 1.37
C ALA A 5 19.44 2.41 1.26
N THR A 6 18.59 2.06 0.29
CA THR A 6 17.30 2.76 0.08
C THR A 6 16.21 2.35 1.08
N ARG A 7 16.44 1.34 1.93
CA ARG A 7 15.45 0.92 2.96
C ARG A 7 15.72 1.46 4.36
N SER A 8 16.88 2.06 4.63
CA SER A 8 17.27 2.45 6.00
C SER A 8 16.98 3.91 6.35
N THR A 9 16.50 4.71 5.42
CA THR A 9 16.15 6.12 5.65
C THR A 9 14.67 6.36 5.43
N ALA A 10 14.08 7.30 6.17
CA ALA A 10 12.69 7.70 5.97
C ALA A 10 12.41 8.14 4.52
N TRP A 11 13.38 8.80 3.88
CA TRP A 11 13.26 9.21 2.47
C TRP A 11 13.22 8.01 1.52
N GLY A 12 14.06 7.01 1.76
CA GLY A 12 14.06 5.79 0.98
C GLY A 12 12.75 5.00 1.08
N VAL A 13 12.17 4.95 2.29
CA VAL A 13 10.82 4.40 2.51
C VAL A 13 9.77 5.20 1.74
N ALA A 14 9.81 6.53 1.78
CA ALA A 14 8.86 7.37 1.05
C ALA A 14 8.94 7.17 -0.48
N VAL A 15 10.15 7.13 -1.05
CA VAL A 15 10.36 6.87 -2.48
C VAL A 15 9.81 5.50 -2.89
N GLU A 16 10.10 4.46 -2.10
CA GLU A 16 9.62 3.10 -2.38
C GLU A 16 8.09 3.00 -2.22
N TYR A 17 7.49 3.72 -1.27
CA TYR A 17 6.05 3.83 -1.14
C TYR A 17 5.42 4.39 -2.44
N PHE A 18 5.88 5.54 -2.93
CA PHE A 18 5.33 6.11 -4.18
C PHE A 18 5.57 5.21 -5.40
N ARG A 19 6.67 4.44 -5.42
CA ARG A 19 6.95 3.46 -6.48
C ARG A 19 5.98 2.26 -6.45
N LEU A 20 5.64 1.77 -5.27
CA LEU A 20 4.76 0.61 -5.09
C LEU A 20 3.27 0.96 -5.17
N PHE A 21 2.90 2.21 -4.91
CA PHE A 21 1.52 2.69 -4.95
C PHE A 21 1.32 3.83 -5.97
N PRO A 22 1.70 3.66 -7.26
CA PRO A 22 1.69 4.74 -8.25
C PRO A 22 0.29 5.27 -8.57
N HIS A 23 -0.74 4.49 -8.28
CA HIS A 23 -2.14 4.91 -8.39
C HIS A 23 -2.92 4.70 -7.08
N GLY A 24 -2.22 4.60 -5.93
CA GLY A 24 -2.81 4.09 -4.70
C GLY A 24 -3.10 2.59 -4.78
N ASP A 25 -3.93 2.08 -3.85
CA ASP A 25 -4.41 0.69 -3.85
C ASP A 25 -5.57 0.49 -4.84
N LYS A 26 -5.32 0.87 -6.09
CA LYS A 26 -6.20 0.52 -7.20
C LYS A 26 -5.95 -0.95 -7.50
N ALA A 27 -6.77 -1.81 -6.90
CA ALA A 27 -6.95 -3.17 -7.41
C ALA A 27 -7.14 -3.08 -8.94
N PRO A 28 -6.48 -3.94 -9.75
CA PRO A 28 -6.59 -3.85 -11.19
C PRO A 28 -8.07 -3.84 -11.61
N LYS A 29 -8.52 -2.79 -12.32
CA LYS A 29 -9.87 -2.70 -12.93
C LYS A 29 -10.12 -3.78 -14.01
N LEU A 30 -9.25 -4.79 -14.12
CA LEU A 30 -9.38 -5.90 -15.06
C LEU A 30 -10.20 -7.01 -14.41
N LEU A 31 -11.50 -6.98 -14.72
CA LEU A 31 -12.35 -8.17 -14.85
C LEU A 31 -12.24 -9.20 -13.72
N HIS A 32 -12.96 -9.00 -12.62
CA HIS A 32 -13.43 -10.10 -11.74
C HIS A 32 -12.37 -11.13 -11.31
N GLN A 33 -11.09 -10.79 -11.37
CA GLN A 33 -10.00 -11.60 -10.86
C GLN A 33 -9.52 -10.86 -9.63
N PHE A 34 -9.75 -11.51 -8.49
CA PHE A 34 -9.00 -11.30 -7.27
C PHE A 34 -7.51 -11.41 -7.61
N VAL A 35 -6.91 -10.36 -8.16
CA VAL A 35 -5.47 -10.23 -8.15
C VAL A 35 -5.18 -10.00 -6.67
N PRO A 36 -4.59 -10.98 -5.96
CA PRO A 36 -4.18 -10.73 -4.60
C PRO A 36 -3.26 -9.52 -4.70
N GLU A 37 -3.51 -8.48 -3.89
CA GLU A 37 -2.53 -7.41 -3.64
C GLU A 37 -1.16 -8.02 -3.77
N SER A 38 -0.34 -7.50 -4.69
CA SER A 38 0.97 -8.10 -4.91
C SER A 38 1.60 -8.20 -3.53
N ASN A 39 1.98 -9.42 -3.10
CA ASN A 39 2.44 -9.66 -1.73
C ASN A 39 3.48 -8.60 -1.31
N VAL A 40 4.25 -8.11 -2.28
CA VAL A 40 5.17 -6.97 -2.23
C VAL A 40 4.61 -5.70 -1.54
N GLN A 41 3.41 -5.22 -1.88
CA GLN A 41 2.84 -4.00 -1.27
C GLN A 41 2.55 -4.20 0.21
N ARG A 42 1.86 -5.30 0.56
CA ARG A 42 1.54 -5.65 1.95
C ARG A 42 2.80 -5.92 2.76
N ASP A 43 3.75 -6.65 2.18
CA ASP A 43 5.01 -7.00 2.83
C ASP A 43 5.87 -5.75 3.05
N PHE A 44 5.89 -4.83 2.09
CA PHE A 44 6.53 -3.52 2.24
C PHE A 44 5.94 -2.73 3.41
N LEU A 45 4.62 -2.59 3.47
CA LEU A 45 3.95 -1.86 4.55
C LEU A 45 4.24 -2.52 5.91
N ARG A 46 4.15 -3.86 6.01
CA ARG A 46 4.49 -4.58 7.24
C ARG A 46 5.94 -4.39 7.67
N ALA A 47 6.86 -4.29 6.73
CA ALA A 47 8.28 -4.12 7.00
C ALA A 47 8.67 -2.68 7.38
N THR A 48 7.84 -1.69 7.06
CA THR A 48 8.20 -0.27 7.18
C THR A 48 7.29 0.54 8.10
N MET A 49 6.08 0.06 8.38
CA MET A 49 5.15 0.69 9.30
C MET A 49 5.19 0.04 10.68
N SER A 50 4.86 0.84 11.70
CA SER A 50 4.64 0.33 13.05
C SER A 50 3.45 -0.64 13.07
N PRO A 51 3.46 -1.71 13.88
CA PRO A 51 2.31 -2.63 14.01
C PRO A 51 0.99 -1.94 14.39
N ASP A 52 1.06 -0.81 15.09
CA ASP A 52 -0.05 0.03 15.53
C ASP A 52 -0.32 1.24 14.60
N ALA A 53 0.31 1.29 13.42
CA ALA A 53 0.07 2.35 12.45
C ALA A 53 -1.43 2.48 12.15
N THR A 54 -1.94 3.71 12.18
CA THR A 54 -3.36 4.02 12.07
C THR A 54 -3.60 5.20 11.15
N ASP A 55 -4.76 5.23 10.51
CA ASP A 55 -5.27 6.39 9.78
C ASP A 55 -6.26 7.24 10.60
N GLY A 56 -6.43 6.93 11.89
CA GLY A 56 -7.39 7.55 12.79
C GLY A 56 -8.65 6.72 13.04
N ASP A 57 -9.01 5.78 12.15
CA ASP A 57 -10.19 4.92 12.33
C ASP A 57 -9.83 3.43 12.47
N VAL A 58 -8.79 2.97 11.74
CA VAL A 58 -8.36 1.56 11.76
C VAL A 58 -6.89 1.42 12.17
N ILE A 59 -6.54 0.28 12.77
CA ILE A 59 -5.18 -0.01 13.26
C ILE A 59 -4.60 -1.19 12.48
N GLY A 60 -3.36 -1.02 12.03
CA GLY A 60 -2.54 -2.07 11.43
C GLY A 60 -2.72 -2.20 9.93
N VAL A 61 -1.66 -2.70 9.27
CA VAL A 61 -1.52 -2.76 7.81
C VAL A 61 -2.70 -3.46 7.12
N ASN A 62 -3.16 -4.59 7.66
CA ASN A 62 -4.26 -5.34 7.03
C ASN A 62 -5.58 -4.54 7.02
N ALA A 63 -5.86 -3.82 8.11
CA ALA A 63 -7.09 -3.03 8.23
C ALA A 63 -7.02 -1.76 7.38
N LEU A 64 -5.86 -1.09 7.34
CA LEU A 64 -5.61 0.03 6.43
C LEU A 64 -5.83 -0.38 4.97
N MET A 65 -5.21 -1.47 4.53
CA MET A 65 -5.34 -1.93 3.15
C MET A 65 -6.79 -2.29 2.81
N ALA A 66 -7.51 -2.99 3.69
CA ALA A 66 -8.92 -3.29 3.47
C ALA A 66 -9.77 -2.03 3.29
N LYS A 67 -9.50 -0.98 4.07
CA LYS A 67 -10.19 0.32 3.97
C LYS A 67 -9.81 1.08 2.70
N TRP A 68 -8.54 1.07 2.31
CA TRP A 68 -8.08 1.68 1.06
C TRP A 68 -8.70 1.03 -0.17
N ARG A 69 -8.85 -0.30 -0.19
CA ARG A 69 -9.61 -1.02 -1.23
C ARG A 69 -11.07 -0.59 -1.30
N PHE A 70 -11.70 -0.44 -0.14
CA PHE A 70 -13.08 0.03 -0.08
C PHE A 70 -13.21 1.42 -0.69
N TYR A 71 -12.29 2.34 -0.37
CA TYR A 71 -12.28 3.68 -0.95
C TYR A 71 -11.97 3.71 -2.44
N SER A 72 -11.04 2.88 -2.92
CA SER A 72 -10.68 2.81 -4.34
C SER A 72 -11.79 2.21 -5.22
N GLN A 73 -12.66 1.38 -4.64
CA GLN A 73 -13.88 0.88 -5.29
C GLN A 73 -15.03 1.91 -5.29
N SER A 74 -15.08 2.76 -4.25
CA SER A 74 -16.16 3.73 -4.05
C SER A 74 -16.00 5.01 -4.89
N HIS A 75 -14.77 5.32 -5.31
CA HIS A 75 -14.46 6.51 -6.10
C HIS A 75 -13.79 6.11 -7.41
N GLY A 76 -14.63 5.87 -8.43
CA GLY A 76 -14.18 5.93 -9.81
C GLY A 76 -13.71 7.34 -10.11
N ASP A 77 -12.40 7.56 -10.02
CA ASP A 77 -11.66 8.69 -10.60
C ASP A 77 -11.81 10.04 -9.86
N PHE A 78 -11.34 10.12 -8.61
CA PHE A 78 -10.85 11.39 -8.03
C PHE A 78 -9.39 11.25 -7.57
N LEU A 79 -8.50 11.15 -8.56
CA LEU A 79 -7.18 11.79 -8.67
C LEU A 79 -6.81 11.81 -10.16
#